data_AF-A0A940TAT0-F1
#
_entry.id   AF-A0A940TAT0-F1
#
_cell.length_a   1.000
_cell.length_b   1.000
_cell.length_c   1.000
_cell.angle_alpha   90.00
_cell.angle_beta   90.00
_cell.angle_gamma   90.00
#
_symmetry.space_group_name_H-M   'P 1'
#
loop_
_entity.id
_entity.type
_entity.pdbx_description
1 polymer ?
#
loop_
_entity_poly.entity_id
_entity_poly.type
_entity_poly.pdbx_seq_one_letter_code
_entity_poly.pdbx_strand_id
1 'polypeptide(L)' 'MKRFVPIEKMSKKKRAEYYKKQRKDWGGLSPETRRPPEKKLYSRAKEKAMSAAQRSDY' A
#
# COMPACT_ATOMS: atom_id res chain seq x y z
N MET A 1 14.13 36.03 -17.96
CA MET A 1 14.52 35.09 -16.89
C MET A 1 13.27 34.78 -16.04
N LYS A 2 12.85 33.51 -15.91
CA LYS A 2 11.71 33.18 -15.02
C LYS A 2 12.17 33.33 -13.57
N ARG A 3 11.53 34.22 -12.81
CA ARG A 3 11.82 34.42 -11.39
C ARG A 3 11.45 33.15 -10.61
N PHE A 4 12.35 32.70 -9.74
CA PHE A 4 12.05 31.60 -8.82
C PHE A 4 10.98 32.07 -7.82
N VAL A 5 9.93 31.27 -7.67
CA VAL A 5 8.88 31.49 -6.68
C VAL A 5 8.86 30.27 -5.76
N PRO A 6 9.11 30.44 -4.45
CA PRO A 6 8.98 29.36 -3.48
C PRO A 6 7.56 28.77 -3.44
N ILE A 7 7.43 27.47 -3.17
CA ILE A 7 6.16 26.72 -3.21
C ILE A 7 5.10 27.37 -2.30
N GLU A 8 5.50 27.86 -1.13
CA GLU A 8 4.62 28.50 -0.16
C GLU A 8 3.96 29.79 -0.67
N LYS A 9 4.63 30.48 -1.59
CA LYS A 9 4.17 31.75 -2.18
C LYS A 9 3.40 31.55 -3.49
N MET A 10 3.21 30.31 -3.93
CA MET A 10 2.42 30.00 -5.12
C MET A 10 0.92 30.02 -4.80
N SER A 11 0.10 30.38 -5.80
CA SER A 11 -1.36 30.25 -5.68
C SER A 11 -1.77 28.79 -5.41
N LYS A 12 -2.96 28.59 -4.82
CA LYS A 12 -3.50 27.26 -4.52
C LYS A 12 -3.48 26.32 -5.74
N LYS A 13 -3.82 26.85 -6.93
CA LYS A 13 -3.80 26.10 -8.20
C LYS A 13 -2.39 25.64 -8.59
N LYS A 14 -1.41 26.55 -8.56
CA LYS A 14 -0.01 26.22 -8.90
C LYS A 14 0.62 25.22 -7.95
N ARG A 15 0.33 25.30 -6.64
CA ARG A 15 0.77 24.27 -5.68
C ARG A 15 0.20 22.90 -6.00
N ALA A 16 -1.09 22.81 -6.33
CA ALA A 16 -1.71 21.55 -6.71
C ALA A 16 -1.06 20.93 -7.95
N GLU A 17 -0.79 21.73 -8.98
CA GLU A 17 -0.06 21.27 -10.18
C GLU A 17 1.37 20.81 -9.86
N TYR A 18 2.08 21.55 -9.00
CA TYR A 18 3.42 21.16 -8.55
C TYR A 18 3.39 19.80 -7.85
N TYR A 19 2.52 19.62 -6.85
CA TYR A 19 2.42 18.34 -6.14
C TYR A 19 1.89 17.22 -7.03
N LYS A 20 1.01 17.50 -7.99
CA LYS A 20 0.55 16.50 -8.97
C LYS A 20 1.70 15.98 -9.83
N LYS A 21 2.66 16.83 -10.19
CA LYS A 21 3.88 16.43 -10.90
C LYS A 21 4.85 15.62 -10.03
N GLN A 22 4.91 15.91 -8.72
CA GLN A 22 5.77 15.21 -7.78
C GLN A 22 5.21 13.86 -7.31
N ARG A 23 3.88 13.75 -7.22
CA ARG A 23 3.20 12.49 -6.94
C ARG A 23 3.46 11.55 -8.11
N LYS A 24 4.34 10.58 -7.89
CA LYS A 24 4.40 9.39 -8.74
C LYS A 24 3.23 8.49 -8.41
N ASP A 25 2.97 7.57 -9.33
CA ASP A 25 2.18 6.37 -9.05
C ASP A 25 2.79 5.66 -7.84
N TRP A 26 2.10 4.69 -7.25
CA TRP A 26 2.64 3.86 -6.15
C TRP A 26 3.89 3.04 -6.55
N GLY A 27 4.49 3.30 -7.71
CA GLY A 27 5.56 2.55 -8.33
C GLY A 27 5.03 1.22 -8.83
N GLY A 28 5.70 0.13 -8.47
CA GLY A 28 5.25 -1.24 -8.69
C GLY A 28 4.34 -1.80 -7.59
N LEU A 29 3.98 -0.99 -6.58
CA LEU A 29 3.10 -1.45 -5.52
C LEU A 29 1.64 -1.15 -5.85
N SER A 30 0.90 -2.19 -6.23
CA SER A 30 -0.55 -2.14 -6.22
C SER A 30 -1.05 -2.22 -4.78
N PRO A 31 -2.04 -1.41 -4.36
CA PRO A 31 -2.76 -1.61 -3.09
C PRO A 31 -3.25 -3.06 -2.91
N GLU A 32 -3.56 -3.73 -4.02
CA GLU A 32 -4.00 -5.12 -4.05
C GLU A 32 -2.92 -6.10 -3.59
N THR A 33 -1.64 -5.85 -3.93
CA THR A 33 -0.52 -6.73 -3.55
C THR A 33 -0.16 -6.70 -2.07
N ARG A 34 -0.71 -5.76 -1.28
CA ARG A 34 -0.58 -5.72 0.18
C ARG A 34 -1.84 -6.17 0.92
N ARG A 35 -2.82 -6.75 0.22
CA ARG A 35 -4.06 -7.23 0.84
C ARG A 35 -3.73 -8.38 1.81
N PRO A 36 -4.12 -8.31 3.09
CA PRO A 36 -3.96 -9.44 4.00
C PRO A 36 -4.75 -10.63 3.44
N PRO A 37 -4.24 -11.87 3.58
CA PRO A 37 -4.96 -13.04 3.09
C PRO A 37 -6.33 -13.13 3.76
N GLU A 38 -7.37 -13.38 2.96
CA GLU A 38 -8.72 -13.48 3.51
C GLU A 38 -8.83 -14.64 4.51
N LYS A 39 -9.47 -14.39 5.66
CA LYS A 39 -9.56 -15.38 6.73
C LYS A 39 -10.38 -16.62 6.35
N LYS A 40 -11.32 -16.47 5.41
CA LYS A 40 -12.24 -17.52 4.93
C LYS A 40 -11.64 -18.42 3.85
N LEU A 41 -10.53 -18.01 3.23
CA LEU A 41 -9.91 -18.80 2.17
C LEU A 41 -9.17 -20.00 2.77
N TYR A 42 -9.29 -21.13 2.07
CA TYR A 42 -8.57 -22.35 2.40
C TYR A 42 -7.05 -22.10 2.39
N SER A 43 -6.36 -22.58 3.42
CA SER A 43 -4.90 -22.51 3.51
C SER A 43 -4.34 -23.81 4.04
N ARG A 44 -3.62 -24.54 3.19
CA ARG A 44 -3.03 -25.85 3.52
C ARG A 44 -2.08 -25.79 4.73
N ALA A 45 -1.42 -24.66 4.96
CA ALA A 45 -0.56 -24.45 6.13
C ALA A 45 -1.37 -24.43 7.44
N LYS A 46 -2.54 -23.77 7.43
CA LYS A 46 -3.46 -23.74 8.58
C LYS A 46 -4.02 -25.12 8.88
N GLU A 47 -4.47 -25.84 7.86
CA GLU A 47 -4.98 -27.21 8.01
C GLU A 47 -3.94 -28.15 8.63
N LYS A 48 -2.69 -28.07 8.14
CA LYS A 48 -1.58 -28.86 8.69
C LYS A 48 -1.34 -28.52 10.16
N ALA A 49 -1.33 -27.23 10.52
CA ALA A 49 -1.14 -26.78 11.90
C ALA A 49 -2.28 -27.25 12.82
N MET A 50 -3.53 -27.13 12.38
CA MET A 50 -4.71 -27.60 13.14
C MET A 50 -4.64 -29.12 13.35
N SER A 51 -4.34 -29.89 12.29
CA SER A 51 -4.20 -31.34 12.39
C SER A 51 -3.05 -31.78 13.30
N ALA A 52 -1.98 -30.98 13.37
CA ALA A 52 -0.84 -31.26 14.23
C ALA A 52 -1.16 -30.98 15.69
N ALA A 53 -1.88 -29.89 15.99
CA ALA A 53 -2.35 -29.57 17.33
C ALA A 53 -3.32 -30.64 17.86
N GLN A 54 -4.24 -31.12 17.02
CA GLN A 54 -5.15 -32.20 17.39
C GLN A 54 -4.44 -33.52 17.70
N ARG A 55 -3.27 -33.76 17.11
CA ARG A 55 -2.43 -34.94 17.40
C ARG A 55 -1.60 -34.79 18.67
N SER A 56 -1.34 -33.56 19.14
CA SER A 56 -0.60 -33.34 20.39
C SER A 56 -1.50 -33.36 21.63
N ASP A 57 -2.81 -33.24 21.44
CA ASP A 57 -3.82 -33.27 22.52
C ASP A 57 -4.28 -34.70 22.88
N TYR A 58 -3.69 -35.72 22.26
CA TYR A 58 -3.89 -37.16 22.52
C TYR A 58 -2.58 -37.77 23.02
#